data_AF-A0A2V6NS54-F1
#
_entry.id   AF-A0A2V6NS54-F1
#
_cell.length_a   1.000
_cell.length_b   1.000
_cell.length_c   1.000
_cell.angle_alpha   90.00
_cell.angle_beta   90.00
_cell.angle_gamma   90.00
#
_symmetry.space_group_name_H-M   'P 1'
#
loop_
_entity.id
_entity.type
_entity.pdbx_description
1 polymer ?
#
loop_
_entity_poly.entity_id
_entity_poly.type
_entity_poly.pdbx_seq_one_letter_code
_entity_poly.pdbx_strand_id
1 'polypeptide(L)' 'MSGCVKRLSKASGTSCGRRSGSRRRGCRARTVTGNKTLQVGDTAPDFTLKTIGLKEVSLKDFRGKRVVVLFYPLDWTPG' A
#
# COMPACT_ATOMS: atom_id res chain seq x y z
N MET A 1 -52.35 20.95 -18.26
CA MET A 1 -52.39 21.87 -17.10
C MET A 1 -52.98 21.11 -15.91
N SER A 2 -52.37 21.26 -14.74
CA SER A 2 -52.80 20.74 -13.42
C SER A 2 -52.78 19.21 -13.29
N GLY A 3 -52.03 18.58 -12.38
CA GLY A 3 -51.54 19.02 -11.08
C GLY A 3 -52.10 18.04 -10.05
N CYS A 4 -51.24 17.25 -9.39
CA CYS A 4 -51.63 16.56 -8.17
C CYS A 4 -50.43 16.39 -7.24
N VAL A 5 -50.72 16.57 -5.97
CA VAL A 5 -49.88 17.09 -4.90
C VAL A 5 -49.45 15.98 -3.94
N LYS A 6 -48.28 16.19 -3.34
CA LYS A 6 -47.82 15.81 -1.98
C LYS A 6 -48.13 14.39 -1.49
N ARG A 7 -47.04 13.69 -1.12
CA ARG A 7 -47.06 12.95 0.15
C ARG A 7 -45.69 12.96 0.82
N LEU A 8 -45.60 13.69 1.92
CA LEU A 8 -44.51 13.67 2.87
C LEU A 8 -44.75 12.47 3.79
N SER A 9 -43.88 11.46 3.79
CA SER A 9 -43.91 10.38 4.78
C SER A 9 -42.80 10.60 5.81
N LYS A 10 -43.25 10.89 7.02
CA LYS A 10 -42.48 10.94 8.26
C LYS A 10 -42.07 9.49 8.59
N ALA A 11 -40.76 9.21 8.69
CA ALA A 11 -40.28 7.98 9.32
C ALA A 11 -39.87 8.29 10.77
N SER A 12 -40.83 8.14 11.66
CA SER A 12 -40.62 7.88 13.09
C SER A 12 -40.18 6.43 13.25
N GLY A 13 -39.08 6.16 13.94
CA GLY A 13 -38.66 4.78 14.18
C GLY A 13 -37.28 4.66 14.78
N THR A 14 -37.26 4.73 16.11
CA THR A 14 -36.30 4.14 17.03
C THR A 14 -35.49 2.95 16.49
N SER A 15 -34.17 3.05 16.58
CA SER A 15 -33.33 2.24 17.48
C SER A 15 -31.96 2.00 16.87
N CYS A 16 -30.97 2.36 17.68
CA CYS A 16 -29.56 2.07 17.55
C CYS A 16 -29.31 0.55 17.42
N GLY A 17 -29.36 0.05 16.18
CA GLY A 17 -28.88 -1.28 15.83
C GLY A 17 -27.37 -1.28 15.62
N ARG A 18 -26.61 -1.66 16.65
CA ARG A 18 -25.20 -2.10 16.53
C ARG A 18 -25.10 -3.14 15.42
N ARG A 19 -24.56 -2.75 14.25
CA ARG A 19 -23.98 -3.71 13.30
C ARG A 19 -22.47 -3.58 13.36
N SER A 20 -21.89 -4.58 14.02
CA SER A 20 -20.48 -4.97 13.94
C SER A 20 -20.08 -5.16 12.48
N GLY A 21 -19.78 -4.06 11.81
CA GLY A 21 -19.20 -4.03 10.49
C GLY A 21 -17.70 -4.09 10.66
N SER A 22 -17.16 -5.31 10.61
CA SER A 22 -15.76 -5.59 10.29
C SER A 22 -15.39 -4.77 9.04
N ARG A 23 -14.87 -3.55 9.25
CA ARG A 23 -14.14 -2.80 8.23
C ARG A 23 -12.86 -3.57 8.01
N ARG A 24 -12.92 -4.54 7.08
CA ARG A 24 -11.79 -5.10 6.37
C ARG A 24 -11.08 -3.95 5.68
N ARG A 25 -10.23 -3.23 6.41
CA ARG A 25 -9.23 -2.35 5.82
C ARG A 25 -8.12 -3.24 5.29
N GLY A 26 -7.87 -3.07 4.01
CA GLY A 26 -7.19 -4.00 3.14
C GLY A 26 -5.83 -4.46 3.63
N CYS A 27 -5.55 -5.71 3.30
CA CYS A 27 -4.26 -6.26 2.90
C CYS A 27 -3.06 -5.39 3.27
N ARG A 28 -2.61 -5.54 4.52
CA ARG A 28 -1.28 -5.12 4.96
C ARG A 28 -0.26 -5.85 4.08
N ALA A 29 0.39 -5.14 3.17
CA ALA A 29 1.51 -5.70 2.41
C ALA A 29 2.52 -6.25 3.41
N ARG A 30 2.80 -7.52 3.18
CA ARG A 30 3.28 -8.51 4.13
C ARG A 30 4.76 -8.23 4.48
N THR A 31 5.11 -8.37 5.75
CA THR A 31 6.49 -8.61 6.18
C THR A 31 7.04 -9.78 5.37
N VAL A 32 8.02 -9.53 4.50
CA VAL A 32 8.78 -10.61 3.84
C VAL A 32 9.78 -11.12 4.87
N THR A 33 9.29 -11.94 5.80
CA THR A 33 10.11 -12.69 6.74
C THR A 33 10.07 -14.15 6.30
N GLY A 34 10.98 -14.48 5.39
CA GLY A 34 11.15 -15.83 4.86
C GLY A 34 12.16 -15.79 3.71
N ASN A 35 13.05 -16.77 3.67
CA ASN A 35 14.06 -16.93 2.64
C ASN A 35 13.38 -17.37 1.33
N LYS A 36 12.59 -16.47 0.74
CA LYS A 36 11.83 -16.71 -0.49
C LYS A 36 12.70 -16.32 -1.68
N THR A 37 12.97 -17.28 -2.55
CA THR A 37 13.54 -17.00 -3.88
C THR A 37 12.54 -16.15 -4.67
N LEU A 38 12.97 -14.98 -5.14
CA LEU A 38 12.13 -14.07 -5.93
C LEU A 38 11.86 -14.68 -7.32
N GLN A 39 10.61 -14.61 -7.76
CA GLN A 39 10.21 -15.02 -9.11
C GLN A 39 9.89 -13.80 -9.98
N VAL A 40 9.87 -13.99 -11.30
CA VAL A 40 9.48 -12.92 -12.24
C VAL A 40 8.03 -12.52 -11.96
N GLY A 41 7.79 -11.22 -11.84
CA GLY A 41 6.47 -10.66 -11.53
C GLY A 41 6.19 -10.52 -10.03
N ASP A 42 7.03 -11.06 -9.15
CA ASP A 42 6.94 -10.76 -7.72
C ASP A 42 7.14 -9.26 -7.49
N THR A 43 6.36 -8.69 -6.56
CA THR A 43 6.61 -7.33 -6.10
C THR A 43 7.96 -7.28 -5.40
N ALA A 44 8.84 -6.38 -5.86
CA ALA A 44 10.14 -6.18 -5.25
C ALA A 44 9.99 -5.86 -3.74
N PRO A 45 10.75 -6.54 -2.85
CA PRO A 45 10.75 -6.22 -1.43
C PRO A 45 11.17 -4.77 -1.19
N ASP A 46 10.50 -4.10 -0.25
CA ASP A 46 10.92 -2.78 0.18
C ASP A 46 12.18 -2.90 1.04
N PHE A 47 13.24 -2.17 0.67
CA PHE A 47 14.46 -2.03 1.46
C PHE A 47 14.94 -0.58 1.48
N THR A 48 15.73 -0.25 2.50
CA THR A 48 16.37 1.04 2.69
C THR A 48 17.86 0.82 2.93
N LEU A 49 18.70 1.49 2.13
CA LEU A 49 20.15 1.41 2.22
C LEU A 49 20.73 2.79 2.54
N LYS A 50 21.91 2.79 3.17
CA LYS A 50 22.71 3.98 3.38
C LYS A 50 23.67 4.14 2.22
N THR A 51 23.76 5.35 1.68
CA THR A 51 24.82 5.71 0.72
C THR A 51 26.10 6.14 1.43
N ILE A 52 27.17 6.35 0.66
CA ILE A 52 28.48 6.81 1.14
C ILE A 52 28.41 8.13 1.95
N GLY A 53 27.41 8.98 1.69
CA GLY A 53 27.18 10.24 2.39
C GLY A 53 26.16 10.16 3.53
N LEU A 54 25.91 8.98 4.12
CA LEU A 54 24.94 8.73 5.20
C LEU A 54 23.47 9.05 4.86
N LYS A 55 23.17 9.47 3.64
CA LYS A 55 21.81 9.64 3.15
C LYS A 55 21.16 8.27 2.97
N GLU A 56 19.93 8.16 3.47
CA GLU A 56 19.10 6.98 3.29
C GLU A 56 18.40 7.03 1.94
N VAL A 57 18.40 5.87 1.26
CA VAL A 57 17.76 5.68 -0.05
C VAL A 57 16.87 4.46 0.04
N SER A 58 15.59 4.62 -0.29
CA SER A 58 14.62 3.52 -0.27
C SER A 58 14.17 3.15 -1.67
N LEU A 59 13.85 1.88 -1.89
CA LEU A 59 13.31 1.43 -3.19
C LEU A 59 12.00 2.15 -3.57
N LYS A 60 11.23 2.58 -2.57
CA LYS A 60 9.98 3.35 -2.73
C LYS A 60 10.19 4.70 -3.42
N ASP A 61 11.36 5.30 -3.27
CA ASP A 61 11.65 6.62 -3.83
C ASP A 61 11.75 6.58 -5.37
N PHE A 62 11.93 5.38 -5.95
CA PHE A 62 12.06 5.17 -7.39
C PHE A 62 10.79 4.59 -8.04
N ARG A 63 9.64 4.63 -7.37
CA ARG A 63 8.37 4.19 -7.96
C ARG A 63 8.06 4.98 -9.24
N GLY A 64 7.61 4.28 -10.28
CA GLY A 64 7.35 4.86 -11.60
C GLY A 64 8.57 4.92 -12.53
N LYS A 65 9.76 4.54 -12.05
CA LYS A 65 10.97 4.39 -12.88
C LYS A 65 11.32 2.91 -13.02
N ARG A 66 11.96 2.55 -14.15
CA ARG A 66 12.59 1.23 -14.30
C ARG A 66 13.95 1.28 -13.61
N VAL A 67 14.20 0.35 -12.69
CA VAL A 67 15.41 0.30 -11.87
C VAL A 67 16.04 -1.08 -12.00
N VAL A 68 17.37 -1.11 -12.15
CA VAL A 68 18.17 -2.33 -12.08
C VAL A 68 18.92 -2.30 -10.76
N VAL A 69 18.80 -3.37 -9.97
CA VAL A 69 19.50 -3.51 -8.68
C VAL A 69 20.56 -4.59 -8.86
N LEU A 70 21.82 -4.22 -8.62
CA LEU A 70 22.95 -5.13 -8.74
C LEU A 70 23.51 -5.41 -7.34
N PHE A 71 23.56 -6.68 -6.94
CA PHE A 71 24.23 -7.14 -5.72
C PHE A 71 25.57 -7.74 -6.10
N TYR A 72 26.66 -7.19 -5.59
CA TYR A 72 28.02 -7.65 -5.88
C TYR A 72 28.88 -7.53 -4.61
N PRO A 73 29.85 -8.44 -4.41
CA PRO A 73 30.47 -8.65 -3.09
C PRO A 73 31.52 -7.61 -2.67
N LEU A 74 32.12 -6.87 -3.60
CA LEU A 74 33.13 -5.85 -3.28
C LEU A 74 33.14 -4.73 -4.33
N ASP A 75 33.05 -3.48 -3.86
CA ASP A 75 33.11 -2.25 -4.69
C ASP A 75 34.31 -1.37 -4.37
N TRP A 76 35.42 -1.95 -3.92
CA TRP A 76 36.64 -1.18 -3.74
C TRP A 76 37.27 -0.96 -5.11
N THR A 77 36.82 0.10 -5.77
CA THR A 77 37.48 0.65 -6.96
C THR A 77 38.63 1.53 -6.48
N PRO A 78 39.91 1.09 -6.59
CA PRO A 78 41.03 1.96 -6.29
C PRO A 78 41.04 3.08 -7.34
N GLY A 79 40.86 4.32 -6.87
CA GLY A 79 40.97 5.55 -7.63
C GLY A 79 41.79 6.55 -6.85
#